data_AF-A0A9D6DFN7-F1
#
_entry.id   AF-A0A9D6DFN7-F1
#
_cell.length_a   1.000
_cell.length_b   1.000
_cell.length_c   1.000
_cell.angle_alpha   90.00
_cell.angle_beta   90.00
_cell.angle_gamma   90.00
#
_symmetry.space_group_name_H-M   'P 1'
#
loop_
_entity.id
_entity.type
_entity.pdbx_description
1 polymer ?
#
loop_
_entity_poly.entity_id
_entity_poly.type
_entity_poly.pdbx_seq_one_letter_code
_entity_poly.pdbx_strand_id
1 'polypeptide(L)'
;MKNVPEQEQIDHWLNNARYQIDRAWRLNREGFHEKHGVSFQAVLSGIARNQATLGRARFLNGEPLEDAREEFAEATRHQLKVFAMAYDETDPDYQGSKADLSRVSETLAIDAMNYALMAADFALAAEFAGWYRTRPDGYMLDLDVNRYTHALAFTIRDRSADARALLQAQFQDYAKKPPKSAGDKNYHTLITTLSGIVDRDEAGFNDGLLAQLKFYDHQARGEYKDTSCEFVCDHAVALANLALHRGLRVMVEYDTLPQGLLIQPSSADSFID
;
A
#
# COMPACT_ATOMS: atom_id res chain seq x y z
N MET A 1 12.67 8.57 22.65
CA MET A 1 12.61 7.13 22.94
C MET A 1 12.00 6.50 21.71
N LYS A 2 12.71 5.60 21.05
CA LYS A 2 12.17 4.87 19.89
C LYS A 2 11.01 4.00 20.39
N ASN A 3 9.81 4.18 19.84
CA ASN A 3 8.68 3.32 20.19
C ASN A 3 8.94 1.94 19.56
N VAL A 4 9.09 0.90 20.39
CA VAL A 4 9.34 -0.48 19.95
C VAL A 4 8.28 -1.35 20.60
N PRO A 5 7.62 -2.24 19.84
CA PRO A 5 6.56 -3.08 20.40
C PRO A 5 7.11 -4.07 21.43
N GLU A 6 6.30 -4.43 22.41
CA GLU A 6 6.61 -5.51 23.34
C GLU A 6 6.46 -6.87 22.65
N GLN A 7 7.26 -7.86 23.04
CA GLN A 7 7.21 -9.20 22.45
C GLN A 7 5.81 -9.83 22.55
N GLU A 8 5.08 -9.59 23.64
CA GLU A 8 3.71 -10.10 23.82
C GLU A 8 2.76 -9.53 22.76
N GLN A 9 2.92 -8.26 22.36
CA GLN A 9 2.13 -7.65 21.29
C GLN A 9 2.46 -8.29 19.93
N ILE A 10 3.76 -8.51 19.66
CA ILE A 10 4.23 -9.16 18.43
C ILE A 10 3.65 -10.58 18.34
N ASP A 11 3.78 -11.37 19.41
CA ASP A 11 3.26 -12.75 19.49
C ASP A 11 1.74 -12.77 19.30
N HIS A 12 1.02 -11.80 19.87
CA HIS A 12 -0.42 -11.65 19.66
C HIS A 12 -0.74 -11.40 18.18
N TRP A 13 -0.06 -10.47 17.51
CA TRP A 13 -0.32 -10.17 16.09
C TRP A 13 0.03 -11.35 15.18
N LEU A 14 1.17 -12.02 15.41
CA LEU A 14 1.55 -13.23 14.67
C LEU A 14 0.48 -14.32 14.77
N ASN A 15 0.04 -14.63 16.00
CA ASN A 15 -0.94 -15.68 16.25
C ASN A 15 -2.32 -15.31 15.72
N ASN A 16 -2.77 -14.08 15.95
CA ASN A 16 -4.08 -13.63 15.48
C ASN A 16 -4.14 -13.58 13.95
N ALA A 17 -3.14 -13.02 13.27
CA ALA A 17 -3.12 -12.96 11.81
C ALA A 17 -3.21 -14.35 11.18
N ARG A 18 -2.37 -15.30 11.63
CA ARG A 18 -2.40 -16.71 11.18
C ARG A 18 -3.77 -17.35 11.43
N TYR A 19 -4.30 -17.19 12.65
CA TYR A 19 -5.63 -17.71 12.99
C TYR A 19 -6.73 -17.15 12.08
N GLN A 20 -6.73 -15.84 11.81
CA GLN A 20 -7.78 -15.22 10.97
C GLN A 20 -7.68 -15.69 9.52
N ILE A 21 -6.47 -15.88 8.98
CA ILE A 21 -6.25 -16.43 7.63
C ILE A 21 -6.80 -17.85 7.55
N ASP A 22 -6.38 -18.73 8.46
CA ASP A 22 -6.83 -20.13 8.50
C ASP A 22 -8.34 -20.23 8.68
N ARG A 23 -8.89 -19.41 9.57
CA ARG A 23 -10.33 -19.34 9.83
C ARG A 23 -11.08 -18.86 8.59
N ALA A 24 -10.61 -17.84 7.89
CA ALA A 24 -11.24 -17.33 6.67
C ALA A 24 -11.30 -18.44 5.59
N TRP A 25 -10.20 -19.15 5.37
CA TRP A 25 -10.16 -20.26 4.42
C TRP A 25 -11.07 -21.42 4.82
N ARG A 26 -11.07 -21.80 6.10
CA ARG A 26 -11.97 -22.85 6.61
C ARG A 26 -13.43 -22.47 6.41
N LEU A 27 -13.84 -21.28 6.86
CA LEU A 27 -15.22 -20.80 6.73
C LEU A 27 -15.65 -20.68 5.25
N ASN A 28 -14.73 -20.30 4.36
CA ASN A 28 -14.99 -20.31 2.92
C ASN A 28 -15.28 -21.73 2.40
N ARG A 29 -14.45 -22.71 2.75
CA ARG A 29 -14.64 -24.12 2.36
C ARG A 29 -15.93 -24.74 2.92
N GLU A 30 -16.36 -24.30 4.10
CA GLU A 30 -17.62 -24.72 4.74
C GLU A 30 -18.88 -24.04 4.15
N GLY A 31 -18.70 -23.13 3.18
CA GLY A 31 -19.78 -22.34 2.58
C GLY A 31 -20.40 -21.31 3.53
N PHE A 32 -19.71 -20.95 4.62
CA PHE A 32 -20.24 -20.01 5.62
C PHE A 32 -20.45 -18.61 5.02
N HIS A 33 -19.47 -18.10 4.29
CA HIS A 33 -19.51 -16.74 3.72
C HIS A 33 -20.65 -16.58 2.71
N GLU A 34 -20.81 -17.55 1.80
CA GLU A 34 -21.91 -17.57 0.84
C GLU A 34 -23.28 -17.56 1.55
N LYS A 35 -23.46 -18.39 2.59
CA LYS A 35 -24.70 -18.45 3.40
C LYS A 35 -25.04 -17.12 4.08
N HIS A 36 -24.05 -16.26 4.31
CA HIS A 36 -24.22 -14.95 4.96
C HIS A 36 -24.10 -13.78 3.98
N GLY A 37 -24.13 -14.04 2.66
CA GLY A 37 -24.06 -13.00 1.64
C GLY A 37 -22.73 -12.26 1.59
N VAL A 38 -21.64 -12.85 2.12
CA VAL A 38 -20.29 -12.29 2.04
C VAL A 38 -19.66 -12.75 0.73
N SER A 39 -19.30 -11.79 -0.13
CA SER A 39 -18.64 -12.07 -1.41
C SER A 39 -17.28 -12.74 -1.21
N PHE A 40 -16.88 -13.63 -2.13
CA PHE A 40 -15.54 -14.22 -2.06
C PHE A 40 -14.43 -13.16 -2.20
N GLN A 41 -14.69 -12.10 -2.99
CA GLN A 41 -13.82 -10.92 -3.04
C GLN A 41 -13.62 -10.27 -1.66
N ALA A 42 -14.67 -10.19 -0.82
CA ALA A 42 -14.55 -9.67 0.54
C ALA A 42 -13.69 -10.57 1.43
N VAL A 43 -13.79 -11.90 1.28
CA VAL A 43 -12.97 -12.87 2.00
C VAL A 43 -11.49 -12.68 1.65
N LEU A 44 -11.16 -12.62 0.35
CA LEU A 44 -9.79 -12.41 -0.13
C LEU A 44 -9.20 -11.07 0.33
N SER A 45 -9.95 -9.96 0.27
CA SER A 45 -9.49 -8.67 0.81
C SER A 45 -9.27 -8.71 2.33
N GLY A 46 -10.04 -9.52 3.07
CA GLY A 46 -9.81 -9.75 4.50
C GLY A 46 -8.53 -10.54 4.76
N ILE A 47 -8.26 -11.58 3.97
CA ILE A 47 -7.03 -12.37 4.03
C ILE A 47 -5.83 -11.48 3.70
N ALA A 48 -5.90 -10.65 2.66
CA ALA A 48 -4.83 -9.73 2.28
C ALA A 48 -4.41 -8.80 3.44
N ARG A 49 -5.38 -8.24 4.18
CA ARG A 49 -5.08 -7.41 5.37
C ARG A 49 -4.40 -8.19 6.49
N ASN A 50 -4.82 -9.42 6.73
CA ASN A 50 -4.18 -10.28 7.73
C ASN A 50 -2.77 -10.68 7.28
N GLN A 51 -2.54 -10.92 5.99
CA GLN A 51 -1.21 -11.17 5.44
C GLN A 51 -0.27 -9.98 5.61
N ALA A 52 -0.74 -8.76 5.31
CA ALA A 52 0.06 -7.57 5.56
C ALA A 52 0.37 -7.39 7.07
N THR A 53 -0.58 -7.73 7.95
CA THR A 53 -0.36 -7.74 9.41
C THR A 53 0.73 -8.75 9.79
N LEU A 54 0.70 -9.94 9.21
CA LEU A 54 1.72 -10.96 9.40
C LEU A 54 3.09 -10.48 8.91
N GLY A 55 3.18 -9.83 7.75
CA GLY A 55 4.41 -9.23 7.23
C GLY A 55 5.02 -8.20 8.18
N ARG A 56 4.21 -7.26 8.71
CA ARG A 56 4.68 -6.29 9.71
C ARG A 56 5.13 -6.98 11.00
N ALA A 57 4.36 -7.93 11.50
CA ALA A 57 4.66 -8.62 12.75
C ALA A 57 5.95 -9.46 12.64
N ARG A 58 6.16 -10.19 11.54
CA ARG A 58 7.41 -10.92 11.28
C ARG A 58 8.63 -9.99 11.23
N PHE A 59 8.50 -8.87 10.52
CA PHE A 59 9.55 -7.87 10.48
C PHE A 59 9.89 -7.33 11.88
N LEU A 60 8.88 -6.96 12.66
CA LEU A 60 9.05 -6.46 14.03
C LEU A 60 9.62 -7.51 14.98
N ASN A 61 9.34 -8.80 14.73
CA ASN A 61 9.89 -9.94 15.46
C ASN A 61 11.38 -10.22 15.13
N GLY A 62 11.95 -9.52 14.13
CA GLY A 62 13.32 -9.76 13.68
C GLY A 62 13.50 -11.07 12.90
N GLU A 63 12.42 -11.60 12.32
CA GLU A 63 12.50 -12.72 11.36
C GLU A 63 13.26 -12.28 10.09
N PRO A 64 13.76 -13.24 9.27
CA PRO A 64 14.37 -12.92 7.98
C PRO A 64 13.49 -11.97 7.16
N LEU A 65 14.11 -10.96 6.55
CA LEU A 65 13.38 -9.92 5.81
C LEU A 65 12.58 -10.51 4.65
N GLU A 66 13.10 -11.56 4.03
CA GLU A 66 12.45 -12.31 2.96
C GLU A 66 11.11 -12.91 3.42
N ASP A 67 11.04 -13.41 4.65
CA ASP A 67 9.80 -13.97 5.21
C ASP A 67 8.74 -12.87 5.40
N ALA A 68 9.14 -11.68 5.86
CA ALA A 68 8.22 -10.54 5.95
C ALA A 68 7.76 -10.05 4.57
N ARG A 69 8.67 -10.00 3.60
CA ARG A 69 8.38 -9.59 2.21
C ARG A 69 7.44 -10.55 1.51
N GLU A 70 7.58 -11.85 1.74
CA GLU A 70 6.68 -12.85 1.14
C GLU A 70 5.24 -12.66 1.61
N GLU A 71 5.00 -12.33 2.89
CA GLU A 71 3.63 -12.07 3.37
C GLU A 71 3.03 -10.81 2.74
N PHE A 72 3.83 -9.78 2.48
CA PHE A 72 3.36 -8.61 1.72
C PHE A 72 3.07 -8.95 0.25
N ALA A 73 3.88 -9.79 -0.38
CA ALA A 73 3.64 -10.26 -1.74
C ALA A 73 2.33 -11.08 -1.82
N GLU A 74 2.12 -12.01 -0.88
CA GLU A 74 0.88 -12.77 -0.75
C GLU A 74 -0.34 -11.87 -0.51
N ALA A 75 -0.20 -10.82 0.31
CA ALA A 75 -1.25 -9.82 0.48
C ALA A 75 -1.64 -9.16 -0.85
N THR A 76 -0.66 -8.76 -1.67
CA THR A 76 -0.92 -8.24 -3.02
C THR A 76 -1.55 -9.29 -3.92
N ARG A 77 -1.08 -10.55 -3.94
CA ARG A 77 -1.63 -11.62 -4.79
C ARG A 77 -3.10 -11.89 -4.49
N HIS A 78 -3.50 -11.87 -3.22
CA HIS A 78 -4.91 -11.98 -2.85
C HIS A 78 -5.75 -10.81 -3.37
N GLN A 79 -5.25 -9.58 -3.25
CA GLN A 79 -5.97 -8.42 -3.77
C GLN A 79 -5.94 -8.36 -5.31
N LEU A 80 -4.89 -8.85 -5.95
CA LEU A 80 -4.80 -9.02 -7.40
C LEU A 80 -5.92 -9.94 -7.89
N LYS A 81 -6.11 -11.09 -7.23
CA LYS A 81 -7.22 -12.01 -7.52
C LYS A 81 -8.58 -11.31 -7.40
N VAL A 82 -8.78 -10.46 -6.38
CA VAL A 82 -10.01 -9.67 -6.22
C VAL A 82 -10.27 -8.76 -7.43
N PHE A 83 -9.23 -8.15 -7.99
CA PHE A 83 -9.32 -7.30 -9.19
C PHE A 83 -9.53 -8.13 -10.45
N ALA A 84 -8.85 -9.27 -10.60
CA ALA A 84 -9.04 -10.20 -11.72
C ALA A 84 -10.48 -10.73 -11.76
N MET A 85 -11.04 -11.16 -10.63
CA MET A 85 -12.44 -11.57 -10.52
C MET A 85 -13.43 -10.48 -10.98
N ALA A 86 -13.09 -9.20 -10.82
CA ALA A 86 -13.95 -8.11 -11.24
C ALA A 86 -13.79 -7.72 -12.72
N TYR A 87 -12.61 -7.94 -13.31
CA TYR A 87 -12.23 -7.29 -14.57
C TYR A 87 -11.64 -8.22 -15.65
N ASP A 88 -11.28 -9.45 -15.32
CA ASP A 88 -10.65 -10.41 -16.24
C ASP A 88 -11.63 -11.50 -16.66
N GLU A 89 -12.12 -11.45 -17.90
CA GLU A 89 -13.03 -12.48 -18.44
C GLU A 89 -12.39 -13.87 -18.54
N THR A 90 -11.06 -13.98 -18.47
CA THR A 90 -10.33 -15.24 -18.52
C THR A 90 -10.08 -15.85 -17.13
N ASP A 91 -10.32 -15.09 -16.06
CA ASP A 91 -10.21 -15.60 -14.70
C ASP A 91 -11.35 -16.61 -14.42
N PRO A 92 -11.05 -17.80 -13.88
CA PRO A 92 -12.07 -18.84 -13.65
C PRO A 92 -13.16 -18.42 -12.65
N ASP A 93 -12.88 -17.43 -11.81
CA ASP A 93 -13.80 -16.87 -10.82
C ASP A 93 -14.34 -15.49 -11.25
N TYR A 94 -14.25 -15.13 -12.54
CA TYR A 94 -14.76 -13.88 -13.08
C TYR A 94 -16.25 -13.69 -12.79
N GLN A 95 -16.61 -12.53 -12.24
CA GLN A 95 -17.96 -12.22 -11.79
C GLN A 95 -18.67 -11.17 -12.66
N GLY A 96 -17.95 -10.40 -13.47
CA GLY A 96 -18.52 -9.36 -14.33
C GLY A 96 -19.53 -8.47 -13.59
N SER A 97 -20.78 -8.43 -14.05
CA SER A 97 -21.84 -7.61 -13.44
C SER A 97 -22.26 -8.03 -12.01
N LYS A 98 -21.83 -9.22 -11.55
CA LYS A 98 -22.06 -9.71 -10.17
C LYS A 98 -20.90 -9.38 -9.23
N ALA A 99 -19.81 -8.80 -9.74
CA ALA A 99 -18.64 -8.48 -8.93
C ALA A 99 -19.00 -7.52 -7.79
N ASP A 100 -18.41 -7.74 -6.62
CA ASP A 100 -18.47 -6.80 -5.51
C ASP A 100 -17.52 -5.63 -5.79
N LEU A 101 -18.03 -4.62 -6.50
CA LEU A 101 -17.23 -3.45 -6.92
C LEU A 101 -16.71 -2.61 -5.74
N SER A 102 -17.24 -2.80 -4.52
CA SER A 102 -16.68 -2.18 -3.32
C SER A 102 -15.28 -2.71 -2.98
N ARG A 103 -14.91 -3.88 -3.51
CA ARG A 103 -13.63 -4.56 -3.29
C ARG A 103 -12.54 -4.19 -4.29
N VAL A 104 -12.85 -3.32 -5.24
CA VAL A 104 -11.90 -2.77 -6.24
C VAL A 104 -11.84 -1.24 -6.14
N SER A 105 -11.99 -0.72 -4.92
CA SER A 105 -11.90 0.71 -4.60
C SER A 105 -10.46 1.22 -4.57
N GLU A 106 -10.31 2.53 -4.58
CA GLU A 106 -9.03 3.24 -4.53
C GLU A 106 -8.17 2.84 -3.33
N THR A 107 -8.76 2.77 -2.13
CA THR A 107 -8.00 2.42 -0.91
C THR A 107 -7.44 1.00 -0.98
N LEU A 108 -8.22 0.04 -1.48
CA LEU A 108 -7.75 -1.35 -1.66
C LEU A 108 -6.69 -1.45 -2.76
N ALA A 109 -6.77 -0.62 -3.80
CA ALA A 109 -5.73 -0.55 -4.82
C ALA A 109 -4.43 0.05 -4.26
N ILE A 110 -4.52 1.12 -3.47
CA ILE A 110 -3.36 1.73 -2.80
C ILE A 110 -2.71 0.72 -1.85
N ASP A 111 -3.49 0.03 -1.03
CA ASP A 111 -2.97 -0.99 -0.11
C ASP A 111 -2.20 -2.08 -0.85
N ALA A 112 -2.76 -2.64 -1.93
CA ALA A 112 -2.09 -3.69 -2.70
C ALA A 112 -0.83 -3.22 -3.42
N MET A 113 -0.84 -2.01 -3.98
CA MET A 113 0.36 -1.42 -4.56
C MET A 113 1.43 -1.18 -3.49
N ASN A 114 1.03 -0.69 -2.31
CA ASN A 114 1.95 -0.50 -1.19
C ASN A 114 2.55 -1.83 -0.74
N TYR A 115 1.74 -2.88 -0.56
CA TYR A 115 2.24 -4.18 -0.14
C TYR A 115 3.25 -4.76 -1.14
N ALA A 116 3.01 -4.62 -2.45
CA ALA A 116 3.95 -5.06 -3.47
C ALA A 116 5.30 -4.31 -3.39
N LEU A 117 5.23 -2.99 -3.18
CA LEU A 117 6.42 -2.15 -3.01
C LEU A 117 7.15 -2.44 -1.69
N MET A 118 6.43 -2.77 -0.61
CA MET A 118 7.02 -3.22 0.66
C MET A 118 7.67 -4.60 0.54
N ALA A 119 7.09 -5.49 -0.28
CA ALA A 119 7.68 -6.76 -0.66
C ALA A 119 8.94 -6.62 -1.52
N ALA A 120 9.24 -5.40 -2.01
CA ALA A 120 10.26 -5.13 -3.01
C ALA A 120 10.05 -5.88 -4.34
N ASP A 121 8.80 -6.28 -4.63
CA ASP A 121 8.42 -6.96 -5.87
C ASP A 121 7.80 -5.95 -6.86
N PHE A 122 8.68 -5.26 -7.57
CA PHE A 122 8.29 -4.24 -8.55
C PHE A 122 7.56 -4.83 -9.77
N ALA A 123 7.80 -6.10 -10.09
CA ALA A 123 7.10 -6.78 -11.17
C ALA A 123 5.63 -7.03 -10.78
N LEU A 124 5.40 -7.55 -9.57
CA LEU A 124 4.05 -7.73 -9.01
C LEU A 124 3.34 -6.38 -8.83
N ALA A 125 4.06 -5.34 -8.40
CA ALA A 125 3.52 -3.98 -8.31
C ALA A 125 3.03 -3.49 -9.68
N ALA A 126 3.84 -3.67 -10.72
CA ALA A 126 3.50 -3.28 -12.09
C ALA A 126 2.33 -4.10 -12.68
N GLU A 127 2.29 -5.40 -12.38
CA GLU A 127 1.16 -6.27 -12.73
C GLU A 127 -0.13 -5.76 -12.11
N PHE A 128 -0.14 -5.56 -10.78
CA PHE A 128 -1.33 -5.08 -10.07
C PHE A 128 -1.76 -3.68 -10.55
N ALA A 129 -0.83 -2.75 -10.70
CA ALA A 129 -1.09 -1.41 -11.25
C ALA A 129 -1.66 -1.48 -12.68
N GLY A 130 -1.43 -2.58 -13.40
CA GLY A 130 -2.04 -2.90 -14.70
C GLY A 130 -3.55 -3.05 -14.64
N TRP A 131 -4.07 -3.56 -13.52
CA TRP A 131 -5.48 -3.89 -13.33
C TRP A 131 -6.33 -2.74 -12.82
N TYR A 132 -5.73 -1.82 -12.07
CA TYR A 132 -6.45 -0.70 -11.48
C TYR A 132 -7.04 0.22 -12.55
N ARG A 133 -8.33 0.55 -12.35
CA ARG A 133 -9.13 1.43 -13.21
C ARG A 133 -10.27 2.00 -12.38
N THR A 134 -10.82 3.14 -12.80
CA THR A 134 -12.06 3.67 -12.21
C THR A 134 -13.18 2.64 -12.35
N ARG A 135 -13.99 2.48 -11.30
CA ARG A 135 -15.06 1.49 -11.27
C ARG A 135 -16.07 1.71 -12.40
N PRO A 136 -16.62 0.64 -12.98
CA PRO A 136 -17.56 0.74 -14.10
C PRO A 136 -18.91 1.34 -13.70
N ASP A 137 -19.26 1.35 -12.41
CA ASP A 137 -20.47 1.98 -11.89
C ASP A 137 -20.32 3.50 -11.66
N GLY A 138 -19.15 4.07 -11.99
CA GLY A 138 -18.87 5.50 -11.86
C GLY A 138 -18.63 5.96 -10.42
N TYR A 139 -18.68 5.06 -9.44
CA TYR A 139 -18.31 5.40 -8.07
C TYR A 139 -16.79 5.63 -7.98
N MET A 140 -16.41 6.72 -7.34
CA MET A 140 -15.03 7.04 -6.99
C MET A 140 -15.02 7.67 -5.61
N LEU A 141 -13.90 7.51 -4.90
CA LEU A 141 -13.64 8.30 -3.71
C LEU A 141 -13.36 9.76 -4.08
N ASP A 142 -13.07 10.59 -3.06
CA ASP A 142 -12.72 11.99 -3.26
C ASP A 142 -11.62 12.16 -4.33
N LEU A 143 -11.70 13.28 -5.05
CA LEU A 143 -10.93 13.47 -6.28
C LEU A 143 -9.42 13.37 -6.09
N ASP A 144 -8.90 13.77 -4.94
CA ASP A 144 -7.48 13.64 -4.61
C ASP A 144 -7.07 12.19 -4.38
N VAL A 145 -7.90 11.39 -3.70
CA VAL A 145 -7.72 9.94 -3.55
C VAL A 145 -7.68 9.26 -4.90
N ASN A 146 -8.64 9.57 -5.77
CA ASN A 146 -8.72 9.01 -7.10
C ASN A 146 -7.50 9.37 -7.96
N ARG A 147 -7.12 10.66 -7.99
CA ARG A 147 -5.95 11.13 -8.74
C ARG A 147 -4.65 10.55 -8.19
N TYR A 148 -4.49 10.48 -6.87
CA TYR A 148 -3.32 9.84 -6.25
C TYR A 148 -3.20 8.37 -6.66
N THR A 149 -4.30 7.60 -6.59
CA THR A 149 -4.29 6.17 -6.92
C THR A 149 -3.90 5.93 -8.37
N HIS A 150 -4.49 6.68 -9.32
CA HIS A 150 -4.12 6.62 -10.73
C HIS A 150 -2.68 7.06 -10.96
N ALA A 151 -2.24 8.15 -10.33
CA ALA A 151 -0.87 8.62 -10.45
C ALA A 151 0.15 7.60 -9.91
N LEU A 152 -0.17 6.92 -8.80
CA LEU A 152 0.68 5.86 -8.24
C LEU A 152 0.78 4.69 -9.21
N ALA A 153 -0.36 4.20 -9.73
CA ALA A 153 -0.39 3.12 -10.71
C ALA A 153 0.39 3.48 -11.99
N PHE A 154 0.25 4.71 -12.50
CA PHE A 154 1.03 5.18 -13.64
C PHE A 154 2.52 5.30 -13.33
N THR A 155 2.89 5.78 -12.14
CA THR A 155 4.30 5.87 -11.73
C THR A 155 4.93 4.49 -11.69
N ILE A 156 4.28 3.51 -11.06
CA ILE A 156 4.76 2.12 -11.00
C ILE A 156 4.96 1.51 -12.40
N ARG A 157 4.12 1.89 -13.37
CA ARG A 157 4.17 1.41 -14.76
C ARG A 157 5.02 2.27 -15.70
N ASP A 158 5.89 3.12 -15.16
CA ASP A 158 6.77 4.02 -15.92
C ASP A 158 6.05 5.02 -16.85
N ARG A 159 4.80 5.35 -16.52
CA ARG A 159 3.96 6.34 -17.21
C ARG A 159 4.04 7.71 -16.52
N SER A 160 5.26 8.21 -16.30
CA SER A 160 5.49 9.44 -15.52
C SER A 160 4.78 10.68 -16.07
N ALA A 161 4.59 10.79 -17.39
CA ALA A 161 3.86 11.93 -17.98
C ALA A 161 2.38 11.94 -17.56
N ASP A 162 1.73 10.77 -17.53
CA ASP A 162 0.33 10.63 -17.12
C ASP A 162 0.18 10.88 -15.62
N ALA A 163 1.09 10.32 -14.81
CA ALA A 163 1.14 10.58 -13.37
C ALA A 163 1.30 12.08 -13.08
N ARG A 164 2.26 12.75 -13.73
CA ARG A 164 2.52 14.18 -13.57
C ARG A 164 1.29 15.03 -13.88
N ALA A 165 0.56 14.73 -14.95
CA ALA A 165 -0.64 15.48 -15.33
C ALA A 165 -1.71 15.46 -14.22
N LEU A 166 -1.93 14.29 -13.61
CA LEU A 166 -2.88 14.13 -12.50
C LEU A 166 -2.44 14.86 -11.23
N LEU A 167 -1.16 14.75 -10.88
CA LEU A 167 -0.60 15.40 -9.68
C LEU A 167 -0.63 16.93 -9.81
N GLN A 168 -0.25 17.47 -10.97
CA GLN A 168 -0.32 18.91 -11.25
C GLN A 168 -1.75 19.45 -11.19
N ALA A 169 -2.72 18.71 -11.75
CA ALA A 169 -4.13 19.07 -11.63
C ALA A 169 -4.58 19.13 -10.17
N GLN A 170 -4.12 18.20 -9.33
CA GLN A 170 -4.47 18.20 -7.91
C GLN A 170 -3.82 19.36 -7.14
N PHE A 171 -2.57 19.72 -7.43
CA PHE A 171 -1.95 20.92 -6.83
C PHE A 171 -2.69 22.21 -7.20
N GLN A 172 -3.17 22.33 -8.45
CA GLN A 172 -3.98 23.48 -8.86
C GLN A 172 -5.28 23.57 -8.07
N ASP A 173 -5.89 22.43 -7.75
CA ASP A 173 -7.12 22.40 -6.96
C ASP A 173 -6.85 22.71 -5.47
N TYR A 174 -5.75 22.21 -4.91
CA TYR A 174 -5.32 22.59 -3.56
C TYR A 174 -4.92 24.07 -3.43
N ALA A 175 -4.36 24.68 -4.48
CA ALA A 175 -4.08 26.11 -4.48
C ALA A 175 -5.36 26.96 -4.41
N LYS A 176 -6.46 26.50 -5.04
CA LYS A 176 -7.78 27.17 -4.96
C LYS A 176 -8.49 26.86 -3.64
N LYS A 177 -8.36 25.63 -3.15
CA LYS A 177 -9.02 25.12 -1.95
C LYS A 177 -8.02 24.28 -1.14
N PRO A 178 -7.30 24.91 -0.20
CA PRO A 178 -6.32 24.21 0.63
C PRO A 178 -6.94 23.03 1.41
N PRO A 179 -6.18 21.95 1.66
CA PRO A 179 -6.63 20.79 2.43
C PRO A 179 -7.15 21.19 3.81
N LYS A 180 -8.36 20.73 4.18
CA LYS A 180 -8.98 21.06 5.48
C LYS A 180 -9.13 19.84 6.37
N SER A 181 -9.65 18.75 5.82
CA SER A 181 -9.90 17.52 6.58
C SER A 181 -8.61 16.76 6.86
N ALA A 182 -8.64 15.81 7.81
CA ALA A 182 -7.52 14.92 8.03
C ALA A 182 -7.21 14.06 6.79
N GLY A 183 -8.26 13.61 6.08
CA GLY A 183 -8.13 12.89 4.82
C GLY A 183 -7.43 13.72 3.74
N ASP A 184 -7.91 14.95 3.49
CA ASP A 184 -7.32 15.84 2.48
C ASP A 184 -5.83 16.10 2.77
N LYS A 185 -5.48 16.27 4.05
CA LYS A 185 -4.10 16.51 4.48
C LYS A 185 -3.21 15.30 4.26
N ASN A 186 -3.72 14.09 4.51
CA ASN A 186 -3.03 12.84 4.21
C ASN A 186 -2.72 12.72 2.72
N TYR A 187 -3.74 12.93 1.87
CA TYR A 187 -3.53 12.80 0.43
C TYR A 187 -2.66 13.93 -0.13
N HIS A 188 -2.71 15.14 0.44
CA HIS A 188 -1.77 16.20 0.09
C HIS A 188 -0.31 15.80 0.35
N THR A 189 0.00 15.17 1.49
CA THR A 189 1.37 14.70 1.79
C THR A 189 1.80 13.54 0.89
N LEU A 190 0.90 12.59 0.60
CA LEU A 190 1.16 11.49 -0.35
C LEU A 190 1.40 12.00 -1.78
N ILE A 191 0.59 12.94 -2.26
CA ILE A 191 0.71 13.56 -3.59
C ILE A 191 2.00 14.35 -3.71
N THR A 192 2.38 15.09 -2.67
CA THR A 192 3.66 15.81 -2.63
C THR A 192 4.83 14.86 -2.74
N THR A 193 4.82 13.77 -1.96
CA THR A 193 5.86 12.74 -1.98
C THR A 193 5.97 12.10 -3.37
N LEU A 194 4.85 11.68 -3.96
CA LEU A 194 4.82 11.03 -5.27
C LEU A 194 5.24 11.99 -6.40
N SER A 195 4.91 13.28 -6.32
CA SER A 195 5.36 14.27 -7.29
C SER A 195 6.88 14.39 -7.31
N GLY A 196 7.52 14.40 -6.14
CA GLY A 196 8.98 14.38 -6.05
C GLY A 196 9.59 13.16 -6.75
N ILE A 197 8.98 11.98 -6.58
CA ILE A 197 9.40 10.76 -7.27
C ILE A 197 9.26 10.89 -8.80
N VAL A 198 8.10 11.36 -9.27
CA VAL A 198 7.78 11.51 -10.71
C VAL A 198 8.69 12.52 -11.40
N ASP A 199 9.03 13.61 -10.70
CA ASP A 199 9.86 14.70 -11.23
C ASP A 199 11.35 14.51 -10.98
N ARG A 200 11.74 13.41 -10.30
CA ARG A 200 13.11 13.15 -9.83
C ARG A 200 13.66 14.28 -8.97
N ASP A 201 12.77 14.98 -8.26
CA ASP A 201 13.11 16.00 -7.29
C ASP A 201 13.34 15.33 -5.92
N GLU A 202 14.61 15.04 -5.62
CA GLU A 202 15.00 14.39 -4.38
C GLU A 202 14.63 15.22 -3.14
N ALA A 203 14.73 16.55 -3.21
CA ALA A 203 14.38 17.43 -2.11
C ALA A 203 12.86 17.40 -1.87
N GLY A 204 12.06 17.61 -2.92
CA GLY A 204 10.61 17.55 -2.84
C GLY A 204 10.07 16.18 -2.39
N PHE A 205 10.69 15.10 -2.84
CA PHE A 205 10.38 13.74 -2.37
C PHE A 205 10.60 13.60 -0.85
N ASN A 206 11.78 13.98 -0.35
CA ASN A 206 12.10 13.82 1.07
C ASN A 206 11.27 14.76 1.96
N ASP A 207 10.98 15.98 1.52
CA ASP A 207 10.09 16.90 2.23
C ASP A 207 8.66 16.34 2.32
N GLY A 208 8.14 15.80 1.21
CA GLY A 208 6.85 15.10 1.18
C GLY A 208 6.82 13.90 2.12
N LEU A 209 7.85 13.04 2.06
CA LEU A 209 7.97 11.84 2.88
C LEU A 209 7.98 12.18 4.38
N LEU A 210 8.76 13.19 4.77
CA LEU A 210 8.79 13.67 6.16
C LEU A 210 7.43 14.23 6.60
N ALA A 211 6.73 14.95 5.72
CA ALA A 211 5.39 15.45 6.02
C ALA A 211 4.39 14.30 6.21
N GLN A 212 4.47 13.25 5.39
CA GLN A 212 3.64 12.05 5.53
C GLN A 212 3.89 11.34 6.87
N LEU A 213 5.15 11.17 7.25
CA LEU A 213 5.52 10.50 8.50
C LEU A 213 5.04 11.29 9.73
N LYS A 214 5.16 12.62 9.71
CA LYS A 214 4.60 13.50 10.76
C LYS A 214 3.08 13.44 10.83
N PHE A 215 2.40 13.37 9.68
CA PHE A 215 0.96 13.17 9.66
C PHE A 215 0.57 11.82 10.28
N TYR A 216 1.30 10.76 9.90
CA TYR A 216 1.05 9.40 10.35
C TYR A 216 1.25 9.21 11.86
N ASP A 217 2.20 9.91 12.49
CA ASP A 217 2.46 9.84 13.94
C ASP A 217 1.21 10.13 14.79
N HIS A 218 0.31 11.01 14.31
CA HIS A 218 -0.98 11.23 14.97
C HIS A 218 -1.93 10.03 14.87
N GLN A 219 -1.93 9.33 13.73
CA GLN A 219 -2.73 8.14 13.50
C GLN A 219 -2.18 6.93 14.27
N ALA A 220 -0.85 6.78 14.29
CA ALA A 220 -0.14 5.76 15.06
C ALA A 220 -0.52 5.80 16.54
N ARG A 221 -0.59 6.99 17.14
CA ARG A 221 -0.99 7.19 18.54
C ARG A 221 -2.50 7.14 18.78
N GLY A 222 -3.30 7.10 17.71
CA GLY A 222 -4.75 7.15 17.72
C GLY A 222 -5.35 5.85 17.20
N GLU A 223 -5.84 5.87 15.96
CA GLU A 223 -6.57 4.76 15.33
C GLU A 223 -5.75 3.47 15.23
N TYR A 224 -4.42 3.56 15.11
CA TYR A 224 -3.55 2.40 14.94
C TYR A 224 -2.88 1.95 16.24
N LYS A 225 -3.19 2.60 17.36
CA LYS A 225 -2.61 2.25 18.66
C LYS A 225 -2.87 0.78 18.98
N ASP A 226 -1.86 0.11 19.54
CA ASP A 226 -1.89 -1.29 19.95
C ASP A 226 -2.03 -2.29 18.78
N THR A 227 -1.76 -1.82 17.55
CA THR A 227 -1.73 -2.64 16.33
C THR A 227 -0.33 -2.64 15.70
N SER A 228 -0.07 -3.59 14.80
CA SER A 228 1.19 -3.60 14.04
C SER A 228 1.42 -2.33 13.21
N CYS A 229 0.35 -1.61 12.86
CA CYS A 229 0.42 -0.38 12.08
C CYS A 229 0.99 0.80 12.90
N GLU A 230 0.93 0.76 14.23
CA GLU A 230 1.54 1.80 15.07
C GLU A 230 3.04 2.02 14.76
N PHE A 231 3.73 0.95 14.35
CA PHE A 231 5.18 0.93 14.21
C PHE A 231 5.67 1.05 12.75
N VAL A 232 4.78 0.93 11.76
CA VAL A 232 5.14 0.92 10.34
C VAL A 232 4.13 1.71 9.52
N CYS A 233 4.58 2.82 8.92
CA CYS A 233 3.80 3.56 7.96
C CYS A 233 3.94 2.95 6.56
N ASP A 234 3.00 2.08 6.17
CA ASP A 234 3.05 1.37 4.89
C ASP A 234 3.25 2.29 3.69
N HIS A 235 2.51 3.41 3.62
CA HIS A 235 2.65 4.38 2.54
C HIS A 235 4.08 4.93 2.43
N ALA A 236 4.70 5.25 3.56
CA ALA A 236 6.04 5.81 3.59
C ALA A 236 7.09 4.78 3.18
N VAL A 237 6.98 3.54 3.65
CA VAL A 237 7.86 2.43 3.25
C VAL A 237 7.72 2.15 1.76
N ALA A 238 6.49 2.03 1.26
CA ALA A 238 6.21 1.77 -0.15
C ALA A 238 6.75 2.88 -1.08
N LEU A 239 6.47 4.15 -0.76
CA LEU A 239 6.96 5.29 -1.55
C LEU A 239 8.49 5.44 -1.47
N ALA A 240 9.10 5.14 -0.32
CA ALA A 240 10.55 5.11 -0.18
C ALA A 240 11.18 4.02 -1.06
N ASN A 241 10.63 2.79 -1.07
CA ASN A 241 11.09 1.72 -1.94
C ASN A 241 10.93 2.07 -3.43
N LEU A 242 9.82 2.71 -3.80
CA LEU A 242 9.61 3.20 -5.16
C LEU A 242 10.63 4.28 -5.56
N ALA A 243 10.95 5.21 -4.65
CA ALA A 243 11.94 6.25 -4.88
C ALA A 243 13.36 5.67 -5.04
N LEU A 244 13.74 4.74 -4.16
CA LEU A 244 15.03 4.04 -4.20
C LEU A 244 15.19 3.24 -5.51
N HIS A 245 14.13 2.54 -5.94
CA HIS A 245 14.15 1.81 -7.21
C HIS A 245 14.36 2.72 -8.42
N ARG A 246 13.96 3.99 -8.31
CA ARG A 246 14.16 5.03 -9.33
C ARG A 246 15.46 5.82 -9.16
N GLY A 247 16.31 5.42 -8.21
CA GLY A 247 17.61 6.04 -7.97
C GLY A 247 17.56 7.37 -7.21
N LEU A 248 16.50 7.63 -6.45
CA LEU A 248 16.47 8.74 -5.48
C LEU A 248 16.98 8.27 -4.13
N ARG A 249 17.56 9.19 -3.34
CA ARG A 249 18.00 8.88 -1.98
C ARG A 249 16.90 9.18 -0.97
N VAL A 250 16.76 8.29 0.01
CA VAL A 250 15.95 8.52 1.21
C VAL A 250 16.87 9.11 2.28
N MET A 251 16.59 10.35 2.67
CA MET A 251 17.35 11.10 3.67
C MET A 251 16.60 11.23 5.00
N VAL A 252 15.33 10.79 5.04
CA VAL A 252 14.48 10.90 6.22
C VAL A 252 14.69 9.71 7.14
N GLU A 253 15.02 10.00 8.40
CA GLU A 253 14.99 9.04 9.50
C GLU A 253 13.76 9.31 10.38
N TYR A 254 12.94 8.28 10.59
CA TYR A 254 11.73 8.38 11.39
C TYR A 254 11.36 7.00 11.97
N ASP A 255 10.78 6.96 13.17
CA ASP A 255 10.54 5.70 13.89
C ASP A 255 9.58 4.76 13.13
N THR A 256 8.57 5.32 12.45
CA THR A 256 7.60 4.57 11.63
C THR A 256 8.05 4.32 10.19
N LEU A 257 9.29 4.68 9.84
CA LEU A 257 9.98 4.34 8.59
C LEU A 257 11.18 3.42 8.90
N PRO A 258 10.95 2.13 9.20
CA PRO A 258 12.03 1.24 9.56
C PRO A 258 12.96 0.97 8.38
N GLN A 259 14.23 1.38 8.52
CA GLN A 259 15.25 1.24 7.46
C GLN A 259 15.46 -0.21 7.01
N GLY A 260 15.22 -1.19 7.88
CA GLY A 260 15.31 -2.61 7.55
C GLY A 260 14.29 -3.11 6.52
N LEU A 261 13.17 -2.40 6.32
CA LEU A 261 12.21 -2.71 5.25
C LEU A 261 12.57 -2.04 3.91
N LEU A 262 13.51 -1.09 3.91
CA LEU A 262 13.88 -0.38 2.69
C LEU A 262 14.82 -1.23 1.82
N ILE A 263 14.64 -1.17 0.50
CA ILE A 263 15.60 -1.78 -0.42
C ILE A 263 16.94 -1.05 -0.32
N GLN A 264 18.03 -1.78 -0.52
CA GLN A 264 19.33 -1.14 -0.62
C GLN A 264 19.44 -0.43 -1.98
N PRO A 265 20.01 0.77 -2.03
CA PRO A 265 20.36 1.39 -3.30
C PRO A 265 21.23 0.40 -4.08
N SER A 266 20.87 0.08 -5.32
CA SER A 266 21.75 -0.69 -6.19
C SER A 266 23.07 0.06 -6.30
N SER A 267 24.14 -0.53 -5.80
CA SER A 267 25.51 -0.02 -5.94
C SER A 267 25.95 -0.16 -7.40
N ALA A 268 25.41 0.69 -8.26
CA ALA A 268 25.88 0.89 -9.63
C ALA A 268 26.67 2.20 -9.65
N ASP A 269 27.97 2.07 -9.36
CA ASP A 269 29.12 2.90 -9.80
C ASP A 269 30.27 2.88 -8.78
N SER A 270 30.68 1.69 -8.34
CA SER A 270 32.01 1.47 -7.76
C SER A 270 32.89 0.70 -8.75
N PHE A 271 33.13 1.28 -9.93
CA PHE A 271 34.22 0.87 -10.82
C PHE A 271 34.75 2.09 -11.58
N ILE A 272 35.63 2.84 -10.91
CA ILE A 272 36.75 3.50 -11.57
C ILE A 272 37.97 3.07 -10.76
N ASP A 273 38.74 2.14 -11.31
CA ASP A 273 40.19 2.03 -11.13
C ASP A 273 40.81 2.09 -12.54
#